data_AF-A0A958EKW7-F1
#
_entry.id   AF-A0A958EKW7-F1
#
_cell.length_a   1.000
_cell.length_b   1.000
_cell.length_c   1.000
_cell.angle_alpha   90.00
_cell.angle_beta   90.00
_cell.angle_gamma   90.00
#
_symmetry.space_group_name_H-M   'P 1'
#
loop_
_entity.id
_entity.type
_entity.pdbx_description
1 polymer ?
#
loop_
_entity_poly.entity_id
_entity_poly.type
_entity_poly.pdbx_seq_one_letter_code
_entity_poly.pdbx_strand_id
1 'polypeptide(L)'
;MPHSLTSHQQEYLDFLRVYISENESSPRLEEIATHFRVKPPTAHKTLEALHNKGYIYFARDSISGFFIRLLEHAGTTEIIVEVV
;
A
#
# COMPACT_ATOMS: atom_id res chain seq x y z
N MET A 1 -8.40 -9.45 -16.40
CA MET A 1 -9.13 -9.15 -15.14
C MET A 1 -8.11 -8.54 -14.19
N PRO A 2 -8.08 -7.22 -13.94
CA PRO A 2 -7.20 -6.72 -12.90
C PRO A 2 -7.66 -7.36 -11.58
N HIS A 3 -6.78 -8.10 -10.92
CA HIS A 3 -7.15 -8.87 -9.72
C HIS A 3 -7.67 -7.92 -8.64
N SER A 4 -8.99 -7.91 -8.42
CA SER A 4 -9.64 -7.13 -7.37
C SER A 4 -8.89 -7.30 -6.06
N LEU A 5 -8.50 -6.17 -5.48
CA LEU A 5 -7.94 -6.14 -4.13
C LEU A 5 -9.01 -6.62 -3.16
N THR A 6 -8.63 -7.40 -2.16
CA THR A 6 -9.54 -7.65 -1.03
C THR A 6 -9.74 -6.34 -0.27
N SER A 7 -10.85 -6.19 0.46
CA SER A 7 -11.11 -4.97 1.25
C SER A 7 -9.92 -4.63 2.16
N HIS A 8 -9.33 -5.65 2.79
CA HIS A 8 -8.14 -5.50 3.63
C HIS A 8 -6.90 -5.01 2.87
N GLN A 9 -6.66 -5.49 1.65
CA GLN A 9 -5.54 -5.03 0.82
C GLN A 9 -5.78 -3.59 0.33
N GLN A 10 -7.02 -3.24 0.04
CA GLN A 10 -7.39 -1.89 -0.35
C GLN A 10 -7.18 -0.89 0.79
N GLU A 11 -7.51 -1.24 2.04
CA GLU A 11 -7.22 -0.40 3.20
C GLU A 11 -5.72 -0.14 3.38
N TYR A 12 -4.87 -1.15 3.15
CA TYR A 12 -3.42 -0.95 3.18
C TYR A 12 -2.96 0.00 2.08
N LEU A 13 -3.51 -0.12 0.87
CA LEU A 13 -3.16 0.76 -0.23
C LEU A 13 -3.61 2.20 0.02
N ASP A 14 -4.81 2.39 0.56
CA ASP A 14 -5.35 3.70 0.92
C ASP A 14 -4.51 4.38 2.01
N PHE A 15 -4.20 3.63 3.08
CA PHE A 15 -3.30 4.10 4.13
C PHE A 15 -1.94 4.55 3.57
N LEU A 16 -1.32 3.75 2.69
CA LEU A 16 -0.04 4.10 2.08
C LEU A 16 -0.13 5.39 1.24
N ARG A 17 -1.22 5.58 0.51
CA ARG A 17 -1.46 6.80 -0.29
C ARG A 17 -1.58 8.03 0.58
N VAL A 18 -2.43 7.97 1.62
CA VAL A 18 -2.62 9.07 2.57
C VAL A 18 -1.31 9.38 3.28
N TYR A 19 -0.65 8.37 3.83
CA TYR A 19 0.60 8.56 4.58
C TYR A 19 1.70 9.22 3.75
N ILE A 20 1.91 8.74 2.51
CA ILE A 20 2.94 9.30 1.61
C ILE A 20 2.57 10.72 1.19
N SER A 21 1.29 11.01 0.97
CA SER A 21 0.81 12.35 0.64
C SER A 21 0.99 13.34 1.80
N GLU A 22 0.85 12.90 3.05
CA GLU A 22 0.96 13.78 4.22
C GLU A 22 2.39 13.95 4.72
N ASN A 23 3.22 12.90 4.64
CA ASN A 23 4.56 12.88 5.25
C ASN A 23 5.69 13.02 4.22
N GLU A 24 5.37 13.09 2.93
CA GLU A 24 6.33 13.11 1.81
C GLU A 24 7.35 11.95 1.87
N SER A 25 7.01 10.89 2.60
CA SER A 25 7.89 9.78 2.92
C SER A 25 7.10 8.49 3.09
N SER A 26 7.70 7.38 2.68
CA SER A 26 7.08 6.07 2.79
C SER A 26 7.08 5.58 4.23
N PRO A 27 5.97 5.01 4.72
CA PRO A 27 5.91 4.48 6.08
C PRO A 27 6.82 3.26 6.22
N ARG A 28 7.32 3.04 7.43
CA ARG A 28 8.10 1.84 7.75
C ARG A 28 7.18 0.65 8.00
N LEU A 29 7.72 -0.56 7.87
CA LEU A 29 6.97 -1.79 8.17
C LEU A 29 6.39 -1.80 9.60
N GLU A 30 7.15 -1.25 10.56
CA GLU A 30 6.72 -1.16 11.97
C GLU A 30 5.56 -0.17 12.17
N GLU A 31 5.59 0.95 11.45
CA GLU A 31 4.51 1.95 11.49
C GLU A 31 3.21 1.36 10.93
N ILE A 32 3.31 0.65 9.80
CA ILE A 32 2.17 -0.04 9.17
C ILE A 32 1.63 -1.10 10.13
N ALA A 33 2.50 -1.94 10.70
CA ALA A 33 2.10 -2.97 11.65
C ALA A 33 1.38 -2.38 12.87
N THR A 34 1.89 -1.27 13.40
CA THR A 34 1.31 -0.55 14.53
C THR A 34 -0.05 0.05 14.18
N HIS A 35 -0.16 0.71 13.03
CA HIS A 35 -1.41 1.32 12.55
C HIS A 35 -2.53 0.28 12.40
N PHE A 36 -2.23 -0.85 11.74
CA PHE A 36 -3.19 -1.94 11.55
C PHE A 36 -3.32 -2.87 12.76
N ARG A 37 -2.59 -2.62 13.85
CA ARG A 37 -2.52 -3.47 15.05
C ARG A 37 -2.25 -4.94 14.74
N VAL A 38 -1.39 -5.18 13.75
CA VAL A 38 -0.96 -6.52 13.33
C VAL A 38 0.50 -6.74 13.66
N LYS A 39 0.94 -8.00 13.58
CA LYS A 39 2.37 -8.31 13.69
C LYS A 39 3.11 -7.88 12.41
N PRO A 40 4.37 -7.42 12.50
CA PRO A 40 5.20 -7.09 11.33
C PRO A 40 5.22 -8.15 10.21
N PRO A 41 5.34 -9.47 10.49
CA PRO A 41 5.26 -10.48 9.43
C PRO A 41 3.90 -10.56 8.72
N THR A 42 2.80 -10.19 9.39
CA THR A 42 1.47 -10.12 8.76
C THR A 42 1.40 -8.93 7.80
N ALA A 43 1.86 -7.76 8.25
CA ALA A 43 1.94 -6.57 7.39
C ALA A 43 2.86 -6.83 6.18
N HIS A 44 4.00 -7.50 6.40
CA HIS A 44 4.94 -7.89 5.34
C HIS A 44 4.25 -8.72 4.25
N LYS A 45 3.52 -9.78 4.63
CA LYS A 45 2.77 -10.62 3.68
C LYS A 45 1.74 -9.82 2.87
N THR A 46 1.04 -8.88 3.51
CA THR A 46 0.06 -8.04 2.82
C THR A 46 0.75 -7.11 1.81
N LEU A 47 1.87 -6.50 2.19
CA LEU A 47 2.67 -5.65 1.29
C LEU A 47 3.27 -6.44 0.12
N GLU A 48 3.76 -7.66 0.37
CA GLU A 48 4.20 -8.57 -0.69
C GLU A 48 3.07 -8.91 -1.66
N ALA A 49 1.85 -9.15 -1.16
CA ALA A 49 0.70 -9.41 -2.01
C ALA A 49 0.32 -8.19 -2.87
N LEU A 50 0.37 -6.98 -2.30
CA LEU A 50 0.17 -5.73 -3.03
C LEU A 50 1.25 -5.51 -4.10
N HIS A 51 2.49 -5.88 -3.78
CA HIS A 51 3.61 -5.82 -4.73
C HIS A 51 3.47 -6.81 -5.86
N ASN A 52 3.15 -8.07 -5.56
CA ASN A 52 2.92 -9.09 -6.59
C ASN A 52 1.77 -8.73 -7.53
N LYS A 53 0.76 -8.00 -7.02
CA LYS A 53 -0.36 -7.48 -7.80
C LYS A 53 -0.01 -6.21 -8.60
N GLY A 54 1.16 -5.60 -8.39
CA GLY A 54 1.63 -4.43 -9.15
C GLY A 54 1.14 -3.07 -8.63
N TYR A 55 0.53 -3.00 -7.44
CA TYR A 55 0.03 -1.72 -6.90
C TYR A 55 1.11 -0.92 -6.18
N ILE A 56 2.08 -1.61 -5.57
CA ILE A 56 3.21 -0.99 -4.87
C ILE A 56 4.50 -1.71 -5.25
N TYR A 57 5.62 -1.01 -5.16
CA TYR A 57 6.92 -1.64 -5.17
C TYR A 57 7.39 -1.78 -3.73
N PHE A 58 7.56 -3.02 -3.28
CA PHE A 58 8.02 -3.33 -1.93
C PHE A 58 9.28 -4.17 -2.02
N ALA A 59 10.39 -3.62 -1.53
CA ALA A 59 11.66 -4.31 -1.53
C ALA A 59 12.46 -3.96 -0.28
N ARG A 60 13.47 -4.78 -0.04
CA ARG A 60 14.39 -4.64 1.08
C ARG A 60 15.77 -4.31 0.54
N ASP A 61 16.28 -3.17 0.95
CA ASP A 61 17.66 -2.76 0.73
C ASP A 61 18.50 -3.08 1.98
N SER A 62 19.74 -3.51 1.76
CA SER A 62 20.67 -3.88 2.83
C SER A 62 21.18 -2.68 3.63
N ILE A 63 21.08 -1.47 3.08
CA ILE A 63 21.61 -0.23 3.65
C ILE A 63 20.47 0.58 4.29
N SER A 64 19.33 0.69 3.61
CA SER A 64 18.20 1.57 3.99
C SER A 64 17.01 0.82 4.60
N GLY A 65 17.04 -0.52 4.60
CA GLY A 65 15.95 -1.34 5.12
C GLY A 65 14.80 -1.51 4.12
N PHE A 66 13.56 -1.55 4.61
CA PHE A 66 12.39 -1.72 3.74
C PHE A 66 12.03 -0.41 3.06
N PHE A 67 11.81 -0.47 1.74
CA PHE A 67 11.33 0.67 0.98
C PHE A 67 10.04 0.30 0.25
N ILE A 68 9.10 1.24 0.29
CA ILE A 68 7.79 1.14 -0.35
C ILE A 68 7.69 2.31 -1.32
N ARG A 69 7.30 2.04 -2.56
CA ARG A 69 6.98 3.07 -3.55
C ARG A 69 5.63 2.76 -4.15
N LEU A 70 4.77 3.77 -4.30
CA LEU A 70 3.51 3.59 -5.00
C LEU A 70 3.81 3.44 -6.50
N LEU A 71 3.32 2.37 -7.11
CA LEU A 71 3.32 2.22 -8.55
C LEU A 71 2.03 2.88 -9.02
N GLU A 72 2.14 4.13 -9.43
CA GLU A 72 1.00 4.82 -10.05
C GLU A 72 0.68 4.12 -11.36
N HIS A 73 -0.30 3.21 -11.33
CA HIS A 73 -1.15 3.01 -12.48
C HIS A 73 -1.89 4.33 -12.70
N ALA A 74 -1.25 5.25 -13.43
CA ALA A 74 -1.92 6.36 -14.09
C ALA A 74 -2.90 5.77 -15.12
N GLY A 75 -4.09 5.37 -14.65
CA GLY A 75 -5.11 4.81 -15.53
C GLY A 75 -6.26 4.13 -14.79
N THR A 76 -7.43 4.77 -14.91
CA THR A 76 -8.80 4.32 -14.60
C THR A 76 -9.26 4.78 -13.20
N THR A 77 -9.81 6.01 -13.06
CA THR A 77 -11.25 6.34 -13.28
C THR A 77 -12.12 5.27 -12.65
N GLU A 78 -12.75 5.53 -11.51
CA GLU A 78 -14.19 5.80 -11.50
C GLU A 78 -14.53 6.79 -10.37
N ILE A 79 -14.59 8.07 -10.74
CA ILE A 79 -15.42 9.04 -10.06
C ILE A 79 -16.85 8.70 -10.49
N ILE A 80 -17.58 7.89 -9.71
CA ILE A 80 -19.03 7.84 -9.80
C ILE A 80 -19.56 8.34 -8.46
N VAL A 81 -19.49 9.65 -8.27
CA VAL A 81 -20.45 10.35 -7.43
C VAL A 81 -21.51 10.93 -8.36
N GLU A 82 -22.43 10.07 -8.80
CA GLU A 82 -23.78 10.54 -9.07
C GLU A 82 -24.47 10.65 -7.72
N VAL A 83 -24.56 11.87 -7.20
CA VAL A 83 -25.59 12.22 -6.22
C VAL A 83 -26.57 13.13 -6.94
N VAL A 84 -27.75 12.54 -7.13
CA VAL A 84 -29.04 13.05 -7.60
C VAL A 84 -29.41 14.46 -7.18
#